data_AF-A0AAV5HUA6-F1
#
_entry.id   AF-A0AAV5HUA6-F1
#
_cell.length_a   1.000
_cell.length_b   1.000
_cell.length_c   1.000
_cell.angle_alpha   90.00
_cell.angle_beta   90.00
_cell.angle_gamma   90.00
#
_symmetry.space_group_name_H-M   'P 1'
#
loop_
_entity.id
_entity.type
_entity.pdbx_description
1 polymer ?
#
loop_
_entity_poly.entity_id
_entity_poly.type
_entity_poly.pdbx_seq_one_letter_code
_entity_poly.pdbx_strand_id
1 'polypeptide(L)'
;MPNFEDLPNDCLALIISLTSPLDACRSSLVSKSFNSAAGSEPHWVKFLPADYQNLVPASQSFSSLKSLYLSLCDHSVLIEDGKMV
;
A
#
# COMPACT_ATOMS: atom_id res chain seq x y z
N MET A 1 1.46 -30.40 4.34
CA MET A 1 0.60 -29.21 4.55
C MET A 1 0.67 -28.37 3.29
N PRO A 2 -0.43 -27.73 2.85
CA PRO A 2 -0.40 -26.83 1.70
C PRO A 2 0.51 -25.63 1.99
N ASN A 3 1.20 -25.15 0.96
CA ASN A 3 2.08 -23.98 1.02
C ASN A 3 1.29 -22.72 0.62
N PHE A 4 1.69 -21.55 1.13
CA PHE A 4 1.17 -20.27 0.64
C PHE A 4 1.45 -20.05 -0.85
N GLU A 5 2.48 -20.70 -1.39
CA GLU A 5 2.81 -20.71 -2.82
C GLU A 5 1.74 -21.41 -3.69
N ASP A 6 0.86 -22.22 -3.10
CA ASP A 6 -0.22 -22.91 -3.80
C ASP A 6 -1.48 -22.03 -3.92
N LEU A 7 -1.51 -20.86 -3.27
CA LEU A 7 -2.64 -19.93 -3.32
C LEU A 7 -2.61 -19.09 -4.60
N PRO A 8 -3.78 -18.77 -5.18
CA PRO A 8 -3.87 -17.77 -6.24
C PRO A 8 -3.27 -16.42 -5.79
N ASN A 9 -2.61 -15.71 -6.71
CA ASN A 9 -2.00 -14.41 -6.43
C ASN A 9 -3.02 -13.43 -5.82
N ASP A 10 -4.27 -13.44 -6.28
CA ASP A 10 -5.34 -12.57 -5.76
C ASP A 10 -5.68 -12.87 -4.30
N CYS A 11 -5.58 -14.14 -3.87
CA CYS A 11 -5.77 -14.52 -2.47
C CYS A 11 -4.63 -13.99 -1.60
N LEU A 12 -3.37 -14.12 -2.06
CA LEU A 12 -2.22 -13.55 -1.37
C LEU A 12 -2.32 -12.02 -1.29
N ALA A 13 -2.71 -11.37 -2.37
CA ALA A 13 -2.86 -9.92 -2.44
C ALA A 13 -3.99 -9.44 -1.50
N LEU A 14 -5.10 -10.19 -1.41
CA LEU A 14 -6.16 -9.91 -0.46
C LEU A 14 -5.69 -10.05 0.99
N ILE A 15 -4.97 -11.12 1.35
CA ILE A 15 -4.40 -11.31 2.70
C ILE A 15 -3.47 -10.13 3.03
N ILE A 16 -2.57 -9.77 2.13
CA ILE A 16 -1.64 -8.64 2.30
C ILE A 16 -2.40 -7.31 2.44
N SER A 17 -3.51 -7.12 1.74
CA SER A 17 -4.35 -5.91 1.86
C SER A 17 -5.01 -5.74 3.23
N LEU A 18 -5.03 -6.79 4.05
CA LEU A 18 -5.61 -6.80 5.40
C LEU A 18 -4.54 -6.62 6.48
N THR A 19 -3.26 -6.50 6.11
CA THR A 19 -2.16 -6.23 7.04
C THR A 19 -1.82 -4.73 7.08
N SER A 20 -0.83 -4.34 7.88
CA SER A 20 -0.32 -2.97 7.85
C SER A 20 0.53 -2.71 6.59
N PRO A 21 0.67 -1.45 6.13
CA PRO A 21 1.56 -1.10 5.00
C PRO A 21 3.00 -1.58 5.20
N LEU A 22 3.48 -1.58 6.44
CA LEU A 22 4.82 -2.08 6.80
C LEU A 22 4.91 -3.59 6.63
N ASP A 23 3.89 -4.33 7.09
CA ASP A 23 3.85 -5.79 6.96
C ASP A 23 3.68 -6.22 5.50
N ALA A 24 2.91 -5.48 4.71
CA ALA A 24 2.80 -5.66 3.26
C ALA A 24 4.16 -5.44 2.55
N CYS A 25 4.94 -4.44 2.97
CA CYS A 25 6.29 -4.28 2.45
C CYS A 25 7.19 -5.46 2.83
N ARG A 26 7.13 -5.93 4.08
CA ARG A 26 7.96 -7.04 4.57
C ARG A 26 7.59 -8.37 3.92
N SER A 27 6.31 -8.62 3.65
CA SER A 27 5.87 -9.84 2.99
C SER A 27 6.50 -9.99 1.61
N SER A 28 6.74 -8.89 0.90
CA SER A 28 7.40 -8.91 -0.42
C SER A 28 8.82 -9.50 -0.44
N LEU A 29 9.45 -9.66 0.73
CA LEU A 29 10.79 -10.24 0.90
C LEU A 29 10.78 -11.76 1.11
N VAL A 30 9.60 -12.35 1.35
CA VAL A 30 9.47 -13.77 1.70
C VAL A 30 9.67 -14.67 0.47
N SER A 31 9.02 -14.34 -0.65
CA SER A 31 9.10 -15.09 -1.90
C SER A 31 8.71 -14.23 -3.11
N LYS A 32 8.91 -14.76 -4.32
CA LYS A 32 8.49 -14.09 -5.56
C LYS A 32 6.96 -13.92 -5.64
N SER A 33 6.20 -14.89 -5.14
CA SER A 33 4.73 -14.84 -5.13
C SER A 33 4.23 -13.76 -4.19
N PHE A 34 4.81 -13.68 -2.98
CA PHE A 34 4.52 -12.57 -2.06
C PHE A 34 4.99 -11.21 -2.61
N ASN A 35 6.11 -11.16 -3.33
CA ASN A 35 6.59 -9.93 -3.95
C ASN A 35 5.59 -9.40 -4.99
N SER A 36 5.14 -10.27 -5.88
CA SER A 36 4.10 -9.98 -6.89
C SER A 36 2.80 -9.53 -6.23
N ALA A 37 2.30 -10.28 -5.25
CA ALA A 37 1.06 -9.98 -4.56
C ALA A 37 1.12 -8.67 -3.76
N ALA A 38 2.23 -8.40 -3.07
CA ALA A 38 2.45 -7.15 -2.33
C ALA A 38 2.57 -5.92 -3.23
N GLY A 39 2.97 -6.09 -4.49
CA GLY A 39 3.06 -5.03 -5.49
C GLY A 39 1.74 -4.76 -6.22
N SER A 40 0.67 -5.51 -5.95
CA SER A 40 -0.62 -5.34 -6.64
C SER A 40 -1.27 -4.01 -6.25
N GLU A 41 -1.25 -3.06 -7.19
CA GLU A 41 -1.74 -1.67 -7.08
C GLU A 41 -3.11 -1.50 -6.40
N PRO A 42 -4.21 -2.18 -6.81
CA PRO A 42 -5.56 -1.83 -6.34
C PRO A 42 -5.78 -1.99 -4.83
N HIS A 43 -4.91 -2.72 -4.14
CA HIS A 43 -5.01 -2.92 -2.69
C HIS A 43 -4.33 -1.82 -1.88
N TRP A 44 -3.36 -1.12 -2.48
CA TRP A 44 -2.67 0.00 -1.85
C TRP A 44 -3.57 1.21 -1.63
N VAL A 45 -4.69 1.31 -2.37
CA VAL A 45 -5.73 2.32 -2.13
C VAL A 45 -6.24 2.28 -0.69
N LYS A 46 -6.32 1.10 -0.06
CA LYS A 46 -6.78 0.95 1.33
C LYS A 46 -5.82 1.55 2.35
N PHE A 47 -4.54 1.70 1.99
CA PHE A 47 -3.52 2.29 2.86
C PHE A 47 -3.43 3.80 2.71
N LEU A 48 -4.11 4.37 1.71
CA LEU A 48 -4.11 5.80 1.45
C LEU A 48 -5.26 6.50 2.20
N PRO A 49 -5.09 7.78 2.57
CA PRO A 49 -6.19 8.63 3.05
C PRO A 49 -7.33 8.67 2.02
N ALA A 50 -8.58 8.82 2.45
CA ALA A 50 -9.74 8.83 1.53
C ALA A 50 -9.67 9.96 0.49
N ASP A 51 -9.01 11.06 0.83
CA ASP A 51 -8.80 12.25 0.03
C ASP A 51 -7.42 12.30 -0.65
N TYR A 52 -6.71 11.17 -0.75
CA TYR A 52 -5.35 11.11 -1.34
C TYR A 52 -5.25 11.77 -2.72
N GLN A 53 -6.32 11.76 -3.52
CA GLN A 53 -6.34 12.39 -4.84
C GLN A 53 -6.21 13.91 -4.76
N ASN A 54 -6.70 14.53 -3.68
CA ASN A 54 -6.56 15.96 -3.43
C ASN A 54 -5.18 16.31 -2.85
N LEU A 55 -4.51 15.34 -2.23
CA LEU A 55 -3.18 15.49 -1.66
C LEU A 55 -2.07 15.41 -2.71
N VAL A 56 -2.37 14.89 -3.91
CA VAL A 56 -1.42 14.78 -5.02
C VAL A 56 -1.47 16.06 -5.86
N PRO A 57 -0.38 16.84 -5.93
CA PRO A 57 -0.31 17.97 -6.85
C PRO A 57 -0.48 17.49 -8.29
N ALA A 58 -1.23 18.22 -9.11
CA ALA A 58 -1.45 17.88 -10.52
C ALA A 58 -0.15 17.78 -11.36
N SER A 59 0.95 18.38 -10.88
CA SER A 59 2.28 18.31 -11.49
C SER A 59 3.06 17.05 -11.13
N GLN A 60 2.61 16.28 -10.14
CA GLN A 60 3.32 15.11 -9.63
C GLN A 60 2.62 13.84 -10.08
N SER A 61 3.33 13.03 -10.86
CA SER A 61 2.90 11.68 -11.23
C SER A 61 3.68 10.65 -10.42
N PHE A 62 2.97 9.64 -9.94
CA PHE A 62 3.54 8.52 -9.22
C PHE A 62 3.50 7.27 -10.09
N SER A 63 4.54 6.46 -10.02
CA SER A 63 4.63 5.20 -10.78
C SER A 63 3.75 4.09 -10.21
N SER A 64 3.35 4.23 -8.94
CA SER A 64 2.52 3.28 -8.19
C SER A 64 1.83 3.97 -7.02
N LEU A 65 0.70 3.42 -6.56
CA LEU A 65 0.04 3.81 -5.31
C LEU A 65 0.94 3.58 -4.10
N LYS A 66 1.84 2.59 -4.17
CA LYS A 66 2.90 2.38 -3.18
C LYS A 66 3.87 3.56 -3.12
N SER A 67 4.35 4.03 -4.27
CA SER A 67 5.25 5.19 -4.32
C SER A 67 4.57 6.47 -3.84
N LEU A 68 3.27 6.61 -4.11
CA LEU A 68 2.46 7.69 -3.55
C LEU A 68 2.37 7.59 -2.02
N TYR A 69 2.03 6.42 -1.48
CA TYR A 69 1.96 6.20 -0.03
C TYR A 69 3.27 6.58 0.66
N LEU A 70 4.42 6.12 0.13
CA LEU A 70 5.73 6.45 0.69
C LEU A 70 6.01 7.96 0.63
N SER A 71 5.68 8.61 -0.49
CA SER A 71 5.82 10.06 -0.62
C SER A 71 4.97 10.84 0.39
N LEU A 72 3.76 10.36 0.72
CA LEU A 72 2.90 10.97 1.74
C LEU A 72 3.43 10.75 3.16
N CYS A 73 4.12 9.63 3.41
CA CYS A 73 4.81 9.40 4.68
C CYS A 73 6.03 10.33 4.83
N ASP A 74 6.81 10.51 3.77
CA ASP A 74 8.01 11.34 3.77
C ASP A 74 7.68 12.84 3.81
N HIS A 75 6.64 13.24 3.08
CA HIS A 75 6.04 14.56 3.15
C HIS A 75 4.78 14.45 3.99
N SER A 76 4.94 14.43 5.32
CA SER A 76 3.79 14.46 6.23
C SER A 76 2.89 15.61 5.83
N VAL A 77 1.80 15.31 5.12
CA VAL A 77 0.81 16.29 4.78
C VAL A 77 0.24 16.68 6.13
N LEU A 78 0.52 17.91 6.56
CA LEU A 78 -0.17 18.50 7.68
C LEU A 78 -1.64 18.54 7.27
N ILE A 79 -2.38 17.49 7.61
CA ILE A 79 -3.83 17.50 7.51
C ILE A 79 -4.22 18.64 8.43
N GLU A 80 -4.69 19.74 7.84
CA GLU A 80 -5.15 20.93 8.52
C GLU A 80 -6.49 20.63 9.21
N ASP A 81 -6.46 19.70 10.15
CA ASP A 81 -7.48 19.53 11.19
C ASP A 81 -6.75 19.33 12.52
N GLY A 82 -6.05 20.39 12.92
CA GLY A 82 -5.40 20.52 14.22
C GLY A 82 -6.40 20.55 15.37
N LYS A 83 -7.25 19.53 15.48
CA LYS A 83 -8.09 19.27 16.64
C LYS A 83 -7.62 17.98 17.31
N MET A 84 -6.60 18.16 18.15
CA MET A 84 -6.47 17.28 19.31
C MET A 84 -7.74 17.48 20.14
N VAL A 85 -8.59 16.45 20.24
CA VAL A 85 -9.62 16.36 21.28
C VAL A 85 -9.11 15.54 22.45
#